data_AF-A0A2N3TAJ3-F1
#
_entry.id   AF-A0A2N3TAJ3-F1
#
_cell.length_a   1.000
_cell.length_b   1.000
_cell.length_c   1.000
_cell.angle_alpha   90.00
_cell.angle_beta   90.00
_cell.angle_gamma   90.00
#
_symmetry.space_group_name_H-M   'P 1'
#
loop_
_entity.id
_entity.type
_entity.pdbx_description
1 polymer ?
#
loop_
_entity_poly.entity_id
_entity_poly.type
_entity_poly.pdbx_seq_one_letter_code
_entity_poly.pdbx_strand_id
1 'polypeptide(L)'
;MKKILSIILFLFLQISFSQTQEDYQEVISEITNAYNTKDADKVFNAFSVELQSTFTLEKVKQFVSENQTKKGPMGASAFLLDEEKAKRYLTEFENTSMILILGISPDKKITKLTLEEY
;
A
#
# COMPACT_ATOMS: atom_id res chain seq x y z
N MET A 1 29.39 -46.09 -26.56
CA MET A 1 29.79 -45.72 -25.18
C MET A 1 29.07 -44.44 -24.80
N LYS A 2 28.22 -44.48 -23.79
CA LYS A 2 27.43 -43.35 -23.27
C LYS A 2 28.37 -42.35 -22.58
N LYS A 3 28.40 -41.06 -22.98
CA LYS A 3 28.82 -39.92 -22.13
C LYS A 3 28.07 -38.66 -22.58
N ILE A 4 26.91 -38.43 -21.97
CA ILE A 4 26.61 -37.34 -21.00
C ILE A 4 26.28 -36.04 -21.72
N LEU A 5 24.97 -35.86 -21.90
CA LEU A 5 24.30 -34.63 -22.31
C LEU A 5 24.32 -33.68 -21.11
N SER A 6 25.16 -32.65 -21.12
CA SER A 6 25.15 -31.61 -20.09
C SER A 6 24.01 -30.63 -20.38
N ILE A 7 22.82 -30.91 -19.85
CA ILE A 7 21.73 -29.94 -19.76
C ILE A 7 22.01 -29.07 -18.53
N ILE A 8 22.53 -27.86 -18.75
CA ILE A 8 22.61 -26.84 -17.72
C ILE A 8 21.23 -26.20 -17.62
N LEU A 9 20.41 -26.68 -16.70
CA LEU A 9 19.11 -26.12 -16.38
C LEU A 9 19.30 -24.97 -15.37
N PHE A 10 19.47 -23.74 -15.87
CA PHE A 10 19.32 -22.54 -15.03
C PHE A 10 17.83 -22.31 -14.78
N LEU A 11 17.30 -22.96 -13.73
CA LEU A 11 16.06 -22.54 -13.09
C LEU A 11 16.32 -21.19 -12.43
N PHE A 12 16.10 -20.10 -13.17
CA PHE A 12 15.83 -18.81 -12.56
C PHE A 12 14.53 -18.96 -11.78
N LEU A 13 14.65 -19.34 -10.51
CA LEU A 13 13.59 -19.17 -9.52
C LEU A 13 13.24 -17.69 -9.55
N GLN A 14 12.20 -17.34 -10.29
CA GLN A 14 11.52 -16.06 -10.16
C GLN A 14 10.90 -16.13 -8.77
N ILE A 15 11.63 -15.65 -7.77
CA ILE A 15 11.10 -15.48 -6.42
C ILE A 15 10.15 -14.28 -6.54
N SER A 16 8.96 -14.53 -7.06
CA SER A 16 7.87 -13.57 -6.99
C SER A 16 7.49 -13.50 -5.51
N PHE A 17 8.10 -12.54 -4.80
CA PHE A 17 7.70 -12.19 -3.45
C PHE A 17 6.27 -11.66 -3.53
N SER A 18 5.30 -12.53 -3.27
CA SER A 18 3.91 -12.14 -3.08
C SER A 18 3.81 -11.46 -1.72
N GLN A 19 3.42 -10.18 -1.69
CA GLN A 19 3.18 -9.48 -0.43
C GLN A 19 2.02 -10.17 0.31
N THR A 20 2.26 -10.54 1.56
CA THR A 20 1.31 -11.31 2.36
C THR A 20 0.18 -10.42 2.86
N GLN A 21 -0.91 -11.02 3.32
CA GLN A 21 -1.99 -10.24 3.95
C GLN A 21 -1.50 -9.48 5.21
N GLU A 22 -0.54 -10.06 5.93
CA GLU A 22 0.08 -9.46 7.12
C GLU A 22 0.87 -8.19 6.77
N ASP A 23 1.64 -8.22 5.67
CA ASP A 23 2.39 -7.04 5.20
C ASP A 23 1.45 -5.85 4.90
N TYR A 24 0.30 -6.12 4.29
CA TYR A 24 -0.70 -5.09 4.04
C TYR A 24 -1.36 -4.57 5.32
N GLN A 25 -1.64 -5.45 6.28
CA GLN A 25 -2.25 -5.05 7.56
C GLN A 25 -1.31 -4.15 8.37
N GLU A 26 -0.01 -4.44 8.36
CA GLU A 26 1.01 -3.61 8.98
C GLU A 26 1.03 -2.21 8.35
N VAL A 27 1.11 -2.13 7.01
CA VAL A 27 1.12 -0.85 6.31
C VAL A 27 -0.18 -0.06 6.51
N ILE A 28 -1.34 -0.74 6.50
CA ILE A 28 -2.62 -0.08 6.82
C ILE A 28 -2.58 0.50 8.24
N SER A 29 -2.10 -0.26 9.23
CA SER A 29 -2.01 0.22 10.62
C SER A 29 -1.10 1.46 10.73
N GLU A 30 0.06 1.45 10.05
CA GLU A 30 0.96 2.58 10.02
C GLU A 30 0.32 3.82 9.39
N ILE A 31 -0.34 3.67 8.23
CA ILE A 31 -1.04 4.76 7.56
C ILE A 31 -2.18 5.28 8.42
N THR A 32 -3.00 4.41 9.02
CA THR A 32 -4.10 4.80 9.91
C THR A 32 -3.58 5.63 11.08
N ASN A 33 -2.50 5.19 11.72
CA ASN A 33 -1.89 5.93 12.82
C ASN A 33 -1.36 7.29 12.37
N ALA A 34 -0.58 7.32 11.29
CA ALA A 34 -0.02 8.56 10.75
C ALA A 34 -1.10 9.54 10.30
N TYR A 35 -2.14 9.04 9.62
CA TYR A 35 -3.30 9.81 9.22
C TYR A 35 -4.02 10.40 10.44
N ASN A 36 -4.32 9.58 11.46
CA ASN A 36 -5.03 10.01 12.67
C ASN A 36 -4.25 11.03 13.50
N THR A 37 -2.91 10.93 13.53
CA THR A 37 -2.04 11.92 14.19
C THR A 37 -1.71 13.12 13.31
N LYS A 38 -2.29 13.23 12.10
CA LYS A 38 -2.00 14.28 11.11
C LYS A 38 -0.51 14.35 10.71
N ASP A 39 0.20 13.23 10.82
CA ASP A 39 1.64 13.11 10.55
C ASP A 39 1.86 12.78 9.07
N ALA A 40 1.69 13.81 8.23
CA ALA A 40 1.84 13.69 6.79
C ALA A 40 3.28 13.34 6.37
N ASP A 41 4.27 13.70 7.17
CA ASP A 41 5.67 13.34 6.96
C ASP A 41 5.85 11.82 7.06
N LYS A 42 5.23 11.15 8.04
CA LYS A 42 5.20 9.67 8.10
C LYS A 42 4.49 9.03 6.91
N VAL A 43 3.34 9.56 6.50
CA VAL A 43 2.63 9.06 5.30
C VAL A 43 3.53 9.17 4.07
N PHE A 44 4.17 10.32 3.86
CA PHE A 44 5.09 10.55 2.74
C PHE A 44 6.31 9.63 2.79
N ASN A 45 6.89 9.40 3.98
CA ASN A 45 8.06 8.53 4.14
C ASN A 45 7.75 7.02 3.97
N ALA A 46 6.48 6.64 4.07
CA ALA A 46 6.01 5.29 3.76
C ALA A 46 5.89 5.05 2.24
N PHE A 47 5.88 6.09 1.42
CA PHE A 47 5.82 5.97 -0.04
C PHE A 47 7.12 5.39 -0.61
N SER A 48 7.00 4.67 -1.73
CA SER A 48 8.14 4.29 -2.55
C SER A 48 8.82 5.52 -3.14
N VAL A 49 10.09 5.38 -3.54
CA VAL A 49 10.85 6.49 -4.17
C VAL A 49 10.12 7.03 -5.40
N GLU A 50 9.51 6.15 -6.19
CA GLU A 50 8.72 6.53 -7.37
C GLU A 50 7.48 7.34 -6.98
N LEU A 51 6.76 6.91 -5.95
CA LEU A 51 5.56 7.62 -5.49
C LEU A 51 5.92 8.96 -4.82
N GLN A 52 7.05 9.04 -4.10
CA GLN A 52 7.62 10.29 -3.58
C GLN A 52 8.09 11.25 -4.69
N SER A 53 8.49 10.72 -5.86
CA SER A 53 8.81 11.57 -7.01
C SER A 53 7.56 12.12 -7.72
N THR A 54 6.41 11.46 -7.53
CA THR A 54 5.13 11.82 -8.15
C THR A 54 4.30 12.77 -7.26
N PHE A 55 4.31 12.52 -5.95
CA PHE A 55 3.65 13.36 -4.96
C PHE A 55 4.66 14.23 -4.23
N THR A 56 4.31 15.48 -3.94
CA THR A 56 5.11 16.30 -3.03
C THR A 56 4.62 16.10 -1.59
N LEU A 57 5.50 16.30 -0.62
CA LEU A 57 5.12 16.32 0.80
C LEU A 57 3.96 17.30 1.06
N GLU A 58 3.94 18.45 0.39
CA GLU A 58 2.87 19.43 0.48
C GLU A 58 1.52 18.87 0.01
N LYS A 59 1.49 18.15 -1.11
CA LYS A 59 0.28 17.46 -1.58
C LYS A 59 -0.20 16.39 -0.59
N VAL A 60 0.72 15.69 0.08
CA VAL A 60 0.36 14.72 1.12
C VAL A 60 -0.21 15.43 2.35
N LYS A 61 0.37 16.56 2.77
CA LYS A 61 -0.17 17.41 3.85
C LYS A 61 -1.59 17.87 3.55
N GLN A 62 -1.81 18.35 2.33
CA GLN A 62 -3.14 18.73 1.87
C GLN A 62 -4.10 17.52 1.87
N PHE A 63 -3.69 16.39 1.31
CA PHE A 63 -4.49 15.17 1.29
C PHE A 63 -4.92 14.72 2.69
N VAL A 64 -3.99 14.63 3.65
CA VAL A 64 -4.28 14.20 5.02
C VAL A 64 -5.21 15.21 5.70
N SER A 65 -4.92 16.51 5.59
CA SER A 65 -5.71 17.57 6.22
C SER A 65 -7.15 17.64 5.69
N GLU A 66 -7.31 17.60 4.37
CA GLU A 66 -8.63 17.65 3.74
C GLU A 66 -9.46 16.41 4.05
N ASN A 67 -8.87 15.22 3.97
CA ASN A 67 -9.59 13.99 4.29
C ASN A 67 -9.94 13.92 5.76
N GLN A 68 -9.05 14.32 6.68
CA GLN A 68 -9.41 14.37 8.11
C GLN A 68 -10.55 15.35 8.36
N THR A 69 -10.53 16.52 7.73
CA THR A 69 -11.59 17.53 7.89
C THR A 69 -12.94 17.02 7.39
N LYS A 70 -12.95 16.31 6.24
CA LYS A 70 -14.18 15.83 5.59
C LYS A 70 -14.69 14.52 6.19
N LYS A 71 -13.80 13.59 6.48
CA LYS A 71 -14.12 12.19 6.82
C LYS A 71 -13.91 11.86 8.29
N GLY A 72 -13.12 12.66 9.01
CA GLY A 72 -12.71 12.38 10.37
C GLY A 72 -11.60 11.33 10.47
N PRO A 73 -11.33 10.81 11.68
CA PRO A 73 -10.39 9.72 11.94
C PRO A 73 -10.66 8.47 11.08
N MET A 74 -9.60 7.79 10.68
CA MET A 74 -9.63 6.50 10.01
C MET A 74 -9.72 5.38 11.05
N GLY A 75 -10.64 4.45 10.82
CA GLY A 75 -10.91 3.29 11.64
C GLY A 75 -10.42 1.98 11.00
N ALA A 76 -11.24 0.94 11.12
CA ALA A 76 -10.90 -0.39 10.62
C ALA A 76 -10.99 -0.48 9.09
N SER A 77 -10.14 -1.33 8.51
CA SER A 77 -10.16 -1.68 7.09
C SER A 77 -10.43 -3.17 6.91
N ALA A 78 -11.49 -3.50 6.18
CA ALA A 78 -11.86 -4.88 5.82
C ALA A 78 -11.43 -5.18 4.39
N PHE A 79 -10.71 -6.29 4.19
CA PHE A 79 -10.29 -6.73 2.85
C PHE A 79 -11.52 -7.03 1.98
N LEU A 80 -11.48 -6.58 0.72
CA LEU A 80 -12.52 -6.85 -0.26
C LEU A 80 -12.03 -7.82 -1.34
N LEU A 81 -11.01 -7.41 -2.10
CA LEU A 81 -10.49 -8.17 -3.22
C LEU A 81 -9.08 -7.72 -3.62
N ASP A 82 -8.39 -8.61 -4.34
CA ASP A 82 -7.11 -8.31 -4.99
C ASP A 82 -7.34 -7.51 -6.29
N GLU A 83 -6.49 -6.51 -6.50
CA GLU A 83 -6.35 -5.75 -7.74
C GLU A 83 -4.93 -6.01 -8.29
N GLU A 84 -4.69 -5.95 -9.59
CA GLU A 84 -3.47 -6.48 -10.23
C GLU A 84 -2.14 -6.24 -9.45
N LYS A 85 -1.91 -5.00 -8.98
CA LYS A 85 -0.73 -4.61 -8.19
C LYS A 85 -1.12 -3.94 -6.87
N ALA A 86 -2.30 -4.25 -6.36
CA ALA A 86 -2.88 -3.61 -5.18
C ALA A 86 -3.93 -4.51 -4.51
N LYS A 87 -4.47 -4.04 -3.40
CA LYS A 87 -5.61 -4.66 -2.73
C LYS A 87 -6.63 -3.58 -2.40
N ARG A 88 -7.90 -3.97 -2.46
CA ARG A 88 -9.02 -3.11 -2.10
C ARG A 88 -9.52 -3.44 -0.71
N TYR A 89 -9.76 -2.41 0.08
CA TYR A 89 -10.29 -2.51 1.43
C TYR A 89 -11.46 -1.55 1.61
N LEU A 90 -12.54 -2.00 2.25
CA LEU A 90 -13.55 -1.10 2.80
C LEU A 90 -12.98 -0.53 4.10
N THR A 91 -12.75 0.78 4.13
CA THR A 91 -12.19 1.48 5.28
C THR A 91 -13.25 2.39 5.87
N GLU A 92 -13.50 2.19 7.16
CA GLU A 92 -14.37 3.07 7.93
C GLU A 92 -13.62 4.34 8.32
N PHE A 93 -14.28 5.48 8.17
CA PHE A 93 -13.91 6.74 8.78
C PHE A 93 -15.07 7.19 9.69
N GLU A 94 -14.83 8.15 10.57
CA GLU A 94 -15.86 8.64 11.50
C GLU A 94 -17.14 9.12 10.78
N ASN A 95 -17.00 9.79 9.63
CA ASN A 95 -18.13 10.41 8.92
C ASN A 95 -18.55 9.69 7.63
N THR A 96 -17.81 8.66 7.18
CA THR A 96 -18.08 7.95 5.92
C THR A 96 -17.30 6.65 5.83
N SER A 97 -17.61 5.79 4.86
CA SER A 97 -16.76 4.65 4.49
C SER A 97 -16.19 4.90 3.09
N MET A 98 -14.98 4.41 2.82
CA MET A 98 -14.29 4.57 1.53
C MET A 98 -13.65 3.26 1.08
N ILE A 99 -13.48 3.08 -0.23
CA ILE A 99 -12.58 2.08 -0.78
C ILE A 99 -11.14 2.60 -0.72
N LEU A 100 -10.32 1.94 0.10
CA LEU A 100 -8.87 2.11 0.09
C LEU A 100 -8.27 1.15 -0.93
N ILE A 101 -7.64 1.69 -1.96
CA ILE A 101 -6.79 0.93 -2.88
C ILE A 101 -5.35 1.13 -2.45
N LEU A 102 -4.72 0.05 -2.01
CA LEU A 102 -3.36 0.05 -1.48
C LEU A 102 -2.50 -0.90 -2.31
N GLY A 103 -1.40 -0.42 -2.85
CA GLY A 103 -0.33 -1.25 -3.40
C GLY A 103 0.92 -1.09 -2.54
N ILE A 104 1.61 -2.19 -2.27
CA ILE A 104 2.89 -2.19 -1.53
C ILE A 104 3.96 -2.99 -2.27
N SER A 105 5.21 -2.56 -2.12
CA SER A 105 6.40 -3.26 -2.61
C SER A 105 6.86 -4.36 -1.63
N PRO A 106 7.82 -5.22 -2.00
CA PRO A 106 8.36 -6.25 -1.10
C PRO A 106 9.00 -5.71 0.20
N ASP A 107 9.48 -4.46 0.19
CA ASP A 107 10.00 -3.75 1.37
C ASP A 107 8.94 -2.91 2.10
N LYS A 108 7.65 -3.23 1.87
CA LYS A 108 6.47 -2.60 2.50
C LYS A 108 6.32 -1.10 2.22
N LYS A 109 6.96 -0.59 1.16
CA LYS A 109 6.73 0.78 0.70
C LYS A 109 5.46 0.88 -0.11
N ILE A 110 4.70 1.94 0.09
CA ILE A 110 3.45 2.20 -0.60
C ILE A 110 3.77 2.59 -2.06
N THR A 111 3.26 1.80 -2.99
CA THR A 111 3.37 2.04 -4.44
C THR A 111 2.09 2.60 -5.04
N LYS A 112 0.95 2.43 -4.36
CA LYS A 112 -0.35 3.02 -4.72
C LYS A 112 -1.15 3.29 -3.44
N LEU A 113 -1.73 4.48 -3.33
CA LEU A 113 -2.68 4.84 -2.27
C LEU A 113 -3.78 5.70 -2.86
N THR A 114 -5.02 5.23 -2.78
CA THR A 114 -6.18 5.95 -3.31
C THR A 114 -7.39 5.70 -2.42
N LEU A 115 -8.22 6.73 -2.23
CA LEU A 115 -9.52 6.64 -1.58
C LEU A 115 -10.61 6.91 -2.61
N GLU A 116 -11.49 5.94 -2.86
CA GLU A 116 -12.65 6.04 -3.74
C GLU A 116 -13.95 5.93 -2.92
N GLU A 117 -15.03 6.55 -3.39
CA GLU A 117 -16.36 6.36 -2.80
C GLU A 117 -16.76 4.88 -2.90
N TYR A 118 -17.39 4.35 -1.85
CA TYR A 118 -17.91 2.98 -1.81
C TYR A 118 -19.12 2.79 -2.72
#